data_AF-A0A1J1LJB7-F1
#
_entry.id   AF-A0A1J1LJB7-F1
#
_cell.length_a   1.000
_cell.length_b   1.000
_cell.length_c   1.000
_cell.angle_alpha   90.00
_cell.angle_beta   90.00
_cell.angle_gamma   90.00
#
_symmetry.space_group_name_H-M   'P 1'
#
loop_
_entity.id
_entity.type
_entity.pdbx_description
1 polymer ?
#
loop_
_entity_poly.entity_id
_entity_poly.type
_entity_poly.pdbx_seq_one_letter_code
_entity_poly.pdbx_strand_id
1 'polypeptide(L)'
;MRKYLILGSGILTNICLIFPLSINTLAESLGNLNNTQIQSLENLGIPVALPNYIPPEFSVSKFTTQGSPTSGRSSYEILYRNSDNHCFYISGFMGGTGGPEAGFLFPIETPLFGKTTINIGAVFEGSSYNQTPSPEQLNSPQSEIWSFSVKDSVIYGIGTEEKREGCTINQTITPLEIKKIMQSMTWL
;
A
#
# COMPACT_ATOMS: atom_id res chain seq x y z
N MET A 1 -41.13 -66.79 41.87
CA MET A 1 -41.30 -65.32 41.92
C MET A 1 -40.18 -64.68 41.10
N ARG A 2 -40.52 -64.17 39.90
CA ARG A 2 -39.60 -63.42 39.04
C ARG A 2 -39.65 -61.94 39.43
N LYS A 3 -38.49 -61.30 39.62
CA LYS A 3 -38.36 -59.84 39.62
C LYS A 3 -37.40 -59.47 38.47
N TYR A 4 -37.93 -58.69 37.52
CA TYR A 4 -37.16 -58.03 36.48
C TYR A 4 -36.64 -56.70 37.04
N LEU A 5 -35.39 -56.36 36.74
CA LEU A 5 -34.86 -55.01 36.88
C LEU A 5 -34.35 -54.57 35.50
N ILE A 6 -34.97 -53.53 34.96
CA ILE A 6 -34.55 -52.77 33.78
C ILE A 6 -33.73 -51.58 34.29
N LEU A 7 -32.64 -51.21 33.60
CA LEU A 7 -31.99 -49.89 33.49
C LEU A 7 -30.64 -50.12 32.77
N GLY A 8 -30.20 -49.42 31.73
CA GLY A 8 -30.72 -48.31 30.93
C GLY A 8 -29.64 -48.01 29.87
N SER A 9 -30.03 -47.89 28.60
CA SER A 9 -29.14 -47.52 27.49
C SER A 9 -28.74 -46.05 27.60
N GLY A 10 -27.45 -45.77 27.76
CA GLY A 10 -26.87 -44.45 27.50
C GLY A 10 -26.22 -44.41 26.12
N ILE A 11 -26.91 -43.85 25.13
CA ILE A 11 -26.33 -43.50 23.83
C ILE A 11 -25.67 -42.13 24.00
N LEU A 12 -24.34 -42.08 23.98
CA LEU A 12 -23.59 -40.84 23.87
C LEU A 12 -23.63 -40.39 22.40
N THR A 13 -24.52 -39.46 22.08
CA THR A 13 -24.51 -38.72 20.81
C THR A 13 -23.31 -37.77 20.80
N ASN A 14 -22.29 -38.15 20.04
CA ASN A 14 -21.15 -37.30 19.71
C ASN A 14 -21.64 -36.21 18.75
N ILE A 15 -21.95 -35.02 19.27
CA ILE A 15 -22.28 -33.84 18.46
C ILE A 15 -20.97 -33.29 17.91
N CYS A 16 -20.63 -33.68 16.69
CA CYS A 16 -19.56 -33.07 15.92
C CYS A 16 -20.07 -31.70 15.43
N LEU A 17 -19.70 -30.63 16.15
CA LEU A 17 -19.91 -29.26 15.69
C LEU A 17 -18.94 -29.00 14.52
N ILE A 18 -19.44 -29.19 13.30
CA ILE A 18 -18.77 -28.71 12.09
C ILE A 18 -18.93 -27.19 12.10
N PHE A 19 -17.95 -26.47 12.63
CA PHE A 19 -17.81 -25.05 12.34
C PHE A 19 -17.50 -24.93 10.85
N PRO A 20 -18.32 -24.24 10.03
CA PRO A 20 -17.86 -23.82 8.73
C PRO A 20 -16.70 -22.85 8.98
N LEU A 21 -15.47 -23.30 8.69
CA LEU A 21 -14.36 -22.40 8.45
C LEU A 21 -14.82 -21.43 7.37
N SER A 22 -15.03 -20.17 7.75
CA SER A 22 -15.38 -19.10 6.83
C SER A 22 -14.15 -18.82 5.97
N ILE A 23 -14.02 -19.53 4.85
CA ILE A 23 -12.91 -19.40 3.91
C ILE A 23 -13.17 -18.21 2.96
N ASN A 24 -13.41 -17.00 3.49
CA ASN A 24 -13.67 -15.82 2.66
C ASN A 24 -13.24 -14.51 3.35
N THR A 25 -12.04 -14.46 3.94
CA THR A 25 -11.45 -13.21 4.48
C THR A 25 -10.02 -12.96 4.02
N LEU A 26 -9.53 -13.63 2.96
CA LEU A 26 -8.24 -13.30 2.35
C LEU A 26 -8.34 -12.29 1.20
N ALA A 27 -9.56 -11.98 0.74
CA ALA A 27 -9.83 -10.83 -0.13
C ALA A 27 -10.17 -9.57 0.70
N GLU A 28 -9.70 -9.50 1.95
CA GLU A 28 -9.71 -8.27 2.74
C GLU A 28 -8.66 -7.31 2.18
N SER A 29 -9.12 -6.56 1.17
CA SER A 29 -8.68 -5.23 0.74
C SER A 29 -7.18 -5.03 0.50
N LEU A 30 -6.65 -5.62 -0.58
CA LEU A 30 -5.36 -5.21 -1.15
C LEU A 30 -5.37 -3.69 -1.38
N GLY A 31 -4.42 -2.96 -0.77
CA GLY A 31 -4.38 -1.51 -0.77
C GLY A 31 -5.62 -0.82 -0.17
N ASN A 32 -6.41 -1.49 0.67
CA ASN A 32 -7.70 -0.99 1.19
C ASN A 32 -8.72 -0.60 0.10
N LEU A 33 -8.68 -1.28 -1.05
CA LEU A 33 -9.59 -1.03 -2.18
C LEU A 33 -10.84 -1.94 -2.16
N ASN A 34 -11.94 -1.45 -2.72
CA ASN A 34 -13.14 -2.24 -2.99
C ASN A 34 -13.09 -2.97 -4.34
N ASN A 35 -13.97 -3.94 -4.55
CA ASN A 35 -13.98 -4.78 -5.76
C ASN A 35 -14.11 -3.98 -7.07
N THR A 36 -14.87 -2.88 -7.08
CA THR A 36 -15.04 -2.03 -8.28
C THR A 36 -13.74 -1.30 -8.62
N GLN A 37 -13.00 -0.84 -7.61
CA GLN A 37 -11.67 -0.22 -7.79
C GLN A 37 -10.66 -1.25 -8.30
N ILE A 38 -10.65 -2.45 -7.73
CA ILE A 38 -9.80 -3.56 -8.18
C ILE A 38 -10.07 -3.90 -9.66
N GLN A 39 -11.33 -4.08 -10.04
CA GLN A 39 -11.69 -4.34 -11.44
C GLN A 39 -11.28 -3.19 -12.37
N SER A 40 -11.34 -1.94 -11.90
CA SER A 40 -10.89 -0.78 -12.68
C SER A 40 -9.38 -0.81 -12.95
N LEU A 41 -8.58 -1.32 -12.00
CA LEU A 41 -7.14 -1.51 -12.15
C LEU A 41 -6.79 -2.63 -13.11
N GLU A 42 -7.47 -3.78 -13.01
CA GLU A 42 -7.27 -4.93 -13.91
C GLU A 42 -7.52 -4.54 -15.38
N ASN A 43 -8.49 -3.65 -15.62
CA ASN A 43 -8.83 -3.17 -16.96
C ASN A 43 -7.84 -2.18 -17.57
N LEU A 44 -6.80 -1.72 -16.85
CA LEU A 44 -5.82 -0.75 -17.38
C LEU A 44 -4.86 -1.33 -18.41
N GLY A 45 -4.65 -2.64 -18.40
CA GLY A 45 -3.69 -3.31 -19.28
C GLY A 45 -2.22 -3.04 -18.94
N ILE A 46 -1.94 -2.65 -17.69
CA ILE A 46 -0.58 -2.51 -17.16
C ILE A 46 -0.44 -3.36 -15.90
N PRO A 47 0.75 -3.88 -15.56
CA PRO A 47 0.96 -4.53 -14.27
C PRO A 47 0.74 -3.53 -13.13
N VAL A 48 -0.14 -3.88 -12.19
CA VAL A 48 -0.52 -3.03 -11.07
C VAL A 48 0.11 -3.56 -9.79
N ALA A 49 0.81 -2.69 -9.07
CA ALA A 49 1.40 -3.02 -7.77
C ALA A 49 0.66 -2.29 -6.65
N LEU A 50 0.24 -3.03 -5.64
CA LEU A 50 -0.49 -2.52 -4.47
C LEU A 50 0.10 -3.06 -3.17
N PRO A 51 0.03 -2.31 -2.06
CA PRO A 51 0.55 -2.78 -0.78
C PRO A 51 -0.45 -3.67 -0.06
N ASN A 52 0.06 -4.69 0.64
CA ASN A 52 -0.69 -5.44 1.65
C ASN A 52 -0.69 -4.75 3.02
N TYR A 53 0.12 -3.70 3.20
CA TYR A 53 0.17 -2.91 4.42
C TYR A 53 -0.14 -1.45 4.12
N ILE A 54 -1.19 -0.95 4.76
CA ILE A 54 -1.53 0.47 4.86
C ILE A 54 -1.49 0.82 6.36
N PRO A 55 -0.90 1.95 6.77
CA PRO A 55 -0.89 2.33 8.17
C PRO A 55 -2.33 2.45 8.71
N PRO A 56 -2.64 1.99 9.93
CA PRO A 56 -4.03 1.80 10.41
C PRO A 56 -4.92 3.05 10.35
N GLU A 57 -4.34 4.24 10.45
CA GLU A 57 -5.02 5.52 10.42
C GLU A 57 -5.31 6.04 9.00
N PHE A 58 -4.78 5.39 7.97
CA PHE A 58 -4.95 5.81 6.58
C PHE A 58 -6.01 4.98 5.85
N SER A 59 -6.83 5.68 5.07
CA SER A 59 -7.86 5.08 4.22
C SER A 59 -7.84 5.70 2.82
N VAL A 60 -8.41 4.99 1.85
CA VAL A 60 -8.50 5.49 0.47
C VAL A 60 -9.45 6.68 0.44
N SER A 61 -8.89 7.85 0.13
CA SER A 61 -9.63 9.12 0.02
C SER A 61 -9.99 9.46 -1.42
N LYS A 62 -9.13 9.09 -2.36
CA LYS A 62 -9.35 9.28 -3.80
C LYS A 62 -8.71 8.15 -4.59
N PHE A 63 -9.37 7.76 -5.67
CA PHE A 63 -8.91 6.73 -6.58
C PHE A 63 -9.14 7.22 -8.00
N THR A 64 -8.10 7.21 -8.82
CA THR A 64 -8.18 7.62 -10.23
C THR A 64 -7.47 6.62 -11.11
N THR A 65 -8.07 6.34 -12.26
CA THR A 65 -7.49 5.56 -13.34
C THR A 65 -7.61 6.37 -14.63
N GLN A 66 -6.61 6.28 -15.48
CA GLN A 66 -6.59 6.94 -16.78
C GLN A 66 -6.02 6.00 -17.83
N GLY A 67 -6.57 6.06 -19.04
CA GLY A 67 -6.12 5.25 -20.16
C GLY A 67 -6.85 3.91 -20.28
N SER A 68 -6.34 3.06 -21.16
CA SER A 68 -6.85 1.73 -21.45
C SER A 68 -5.72 0.88 -22.05
N PRO A 69 -5.87 -0.45 -22.17
CA PRO A 69 -4.82 -1.31 -22.69
C PRO A 69 -4.32 -0.92 -24.09
N THR A 70 -5.13 -0.19 -24.86
CA THR A 70 -4.82 0.24 -26.23
C THR A 70 -4.26 1.67 -26.31
N SER A 71 -4.28 2.45 -25.23
CA SER A 71 -3.88 3.87 -25.27
C SER A 71 -2.37 4.10 -25.22
N GLY A 72 -1.59 3.09 -24.76
CA GLY A 72 -0.15 3.22 -24.52
C GLY A 72 0.22 4.23 -23.42
N ARG A 73 -0.78 4.77 -22.71
CA ARG A 73 -0.66 5.76 -21.63
C ARG A 73 -1.71 5.45 -20.57
N SER A 74 -1.50 4.34 -19.88
CA SER A 74 -2.32 3.92 -18.75
C SER A 74 -1.66 4.36 -17.45
N SER A 75 -2.47 4.81 -16.50
CA SER A 75 -2.03 5.14 -15.15
C SER A 75 -3.12 4.89 -14.11
N TYR A 76 -2.67 4.73 -12.88
CA TYR A 76 -3.51 4.77 -11.69
C TYR A 76 -2.86 5.62 -10.61
N GLU A 77 -3.70 6.14 -9.74
CA GLU A 77 -3.29 6.82 -8.53
C GLU A 77 -4.31 6.59 -7.42
N ILE A 78 -3.80 6.32 -6.22
CA ILE A 78 -4.57 6.08 -5.01
C ILE A 78 -4.04 7.04 -3.95
N LEU A 79 -4.90 7.94 -3.48
CA LEU A 79 -4.58 8.87 -2.40
C LEU A 79 -5.10 8.30 -1.09
N TYR A 80 -4.20 8.08 -0.14
CA TYR A 80 -4.53 7.70 1.21
C TYR A 80 -4.54 8.93 2.11
N ARG A 81 -5.50 8.99 3.03
CA ARG A 81 -5.65 10.09 3.98
C ARG A 81 -6.05 9.58 5.36
N ASN A 82 -5.53 10.22 6.40
CA ASN A 82 -5.95 10.01 7.79
C ASN A 82 -6.87 11.14 8.31
N SER A 83 -7.32 11.04 9.56
CA SER A 83 -8.20 12.05 10.18
C SER A 83 -7.57 13.44 10.33
N ASP A 84 -6.24 13.53 10.34
CA ASP A 84 -5.47 14.77 10.45
C ASP A 84 -5.14 15.39 9.07
N ASN A 85 -5.74 14.84 8.00
CA ASN A 85 -5.47 15.20 6.61
C ASN A 85 -4.01 14.99 6.18
N HIS A 86 -3.27 14.13 6.87
CA HIS A 86 -1.98 13.66 6.39
C HIS A 86 -2.24 12.72 5.22
N CYS A 87 -1.43 12.86 4.17
CA CYS A 87 -1.63 12.13 2.92
C CYS A 87 -0.36 11.48 2.42
N PHE A 88 -0.53 10.33 1.77
CA PHE A 88 0.44 9.80 0.83
C PHE A 88 -0.32 9.22 -0.37
N TYR A 89 0.36 9.04 -1.49
CA TYR A 89 -0.23 8.43 -2.66
C TYR A 89 0.62 7.27 -3.16
N ILE A 90 -0.03 6.34 -3.85
CA ILE A 90 0.58 5.28 -4.63
C ILE A 90 0.12 5.45 -6.06
N SER A 91 1.04 5.38 -7.01
CA SER A 91 0.74 5.50 -8.43
C SER A 91 1.51 4.48 -9.25
N GLY A 92 0.97 4.20 -10.43
CA GLY A 92 1.66 3.47 -11.48
C GLY A 92 1.32 4.09 -12.81
N PHE A 93 2.30 4.33 -13.66
CA PHE A 93 2.08 4.93 -14.97
C PHE A 93 3.05 4.41 -16.01
N MET A 94 2.53 4.19 -17.22
CA MET A 94 3.32 3.74 -18.36
C MET A 94 3.98 4.93 -19.06
N GLY A 95 5.31 4.94 -19.08
CA GLY A 95 6.13 5.99 -19.68
C GLY A 95 6.35 7.20 -18.76
N GLY A 96 7.61 7.64 -18.62
CA GLY A 96 7.92 8.82 -17.81
C GLY A 96 9.35 9.31 -17.92
N THR A 97 9.52 10.57 -17.55
CA THR A 97 10.78 11.29 -17.36
C THR A 97 11.08 11.37 -15.87
N GLY A 98 12.36 11.27 -15.48
CA GLY A 98 12.82 11.10 -14.10
C GLY A 98 12.27 12.09 -13.06
N GLY A 99 12.45 11.75 -11.78
CA GLY A 99 12.03 12.57 -10.65
C GLY A 99 12.96 13.74 -10.34
N PRO A 100 12.54 14.67 -9.46
CA PRO A 100 13.42 15.72 -8.94
C PRO A 100 14.58 15.13 -8.15
N GLU A 101 15.64 15.92 -7.99
CA GLU A 101 16.76 15.56 -7.11
C GLU A 101 16.35 15.66 -5.63
N ALA A 102 16.97 14.82 -4.81
CA ALA A 102 16.66 14.69 -3.39
C ALA A 102 17.80 15.18 -2.50
N GLY A 103 17.44 15.81 -1.38
CA GLY A 103 18.42 16.19 -0.35
C GLY A 103 19.01 14.96 0.31
N PHE A 104 18.17 13.97 0.61
CA PHE A 104 18.57 12.72 1.24
C PHE A 104 18.07 11.48 0.49
N LEU A 105 18.90 10.45 0.46
CA LEU A 105 18.60 9.13 -0.09
C LEU A 105 18.56 8.09 1.01
N PHE A 106 17.42 7.44 1.17
CA PHE A 106 17.25 6.29 2.05
C PHE A 106 17.17 5.01 1.20
N PRO A 107 18.29 4.29 1.00
CA PRO A 107 18.29 3.06 0.23
C PRO A 107 17.53 1.96 0.98
N ILE A 108 16.67 1.24 0.26
CA ILE A 108 15.89 0.13 0.78
C ILE A 108 15.92 -1.06 -0.20
N GLU A 109 15.57 -2.22 0.32
CA GLU A 109 15.32 -3.42 -0.48
C GLU A 109 13.87 -3.85 -0.29
N THR A 110 13.21 -4.12 -1.41
CA THR A 110 11.81 -4.50 -1.48
C THR A 110 11.68 -5.85 -2.21
N PRO A 111 10.73 -6.72 -1.81
CA PRO A 111 10.53 -7.99 -2.51
C PRO A 111 10.14 -7.81 -3.98
N LEU A 112 9.31 -6.80 -4.29
CA LEU A 112 8.73 -6.64 -5.63
C LEU A 112 9.69 -5.94 -6.62
N PHE A 113 10.40 -4.92 -6.15
CA PHE A 113 11.23 -4.04 -6.98
C PHE A 113 12.74 -4.20 -6.75
N GLY A 114 13.17 -5.02 -5.79
CA GLY A 114 14.57 -5.15 -5.41
C GLY A 114 15.09 -3.89 -4.72
N LYS A 115 16.31 -3.48 -5.06
CA LYS A 115 16.96 -2.28 -4.50
C LYS A 115 16.34 -1.03 -5.09
N THR A 116 15.89 -0.12 -4.23
CA THR A 116 15.30 1.17 -4.59
C THR A 116 15.62 2.20 -3.51
N THR A 117 15.18 3.44 -3.70
CA THR A 117 15.52 4.56 -2.83
C THR A 117 14.29 5.37 -2.49
N ILE A 118 14.11 5.64 -1.20
CA ILE A 118 13.19 6.68 -0.72
C ILE A 118 13.96 8.00 -0.70
N ASN A 119 13.48 8.96 -1.48
CA ASN A 119 13.99 10.32 -1.56
C ASN A 119 13.28 11.16 -0.51
N ILE A 120 14.02 12.00 0.20
CA ILE A 120 13.51 12.85 1.28
C ILE A 120 13.99 14.28 1.07
N GLY A 121 13.04 15.21 1.01
CA GLY A 121 13.24 16.65 0.84
C GLY A 121 13.73 17.04 -0.56
N ALA A 122 13.14 18.09 -1.15
CA ALA A 122 13.70 18.74 -2.33
C ALA A 122 15.05 19.38 -2.01
N VAL A 123 15.87 19.50 -3.05
CA VAL A 123 17.10 20.27 -2.98
C VAL A 123 16.84 21.73 -3.39
N PHE A 124 17.32 22.65 -2.56
CA PHE A 124 17.38 24.08 -2.89
C PHE A 124 18.80 24.48 -3.26
N GLU A 125 18.95 25.53 -4.07
CA GLU A 125 20.24 26.04 -4.51
C GLU A 125 21.21 26.24 -3.33
N GLY A 126 22.41 25.65 -3.42
CA GLY A 126 23.43 25.69 -2.36
C GLY A 126 23.34 24.57 -1.32
N SER A 127 22.34 23.69 -1.41
CA SER A 127 22.24 22.51 -0.55
C SER A 127 23.12 21.36 -1.04
N SER A 128 23.49 20.46 -0.13
CA SER A 128 24.11 19.20 -0.48
C SER A 128 23.07 18.22 -1.02
N TYR A 129 23.47 17.42 -2.01
CA TYR A 129 22.63 16.44 -2.68
C TYR A 129 22.94 15.04 -2.15
N ASN A 130 21.94 14.16 -2.21
CA ASN A 130 22.10 12.72 -2.02
C ASN A 130 22.75 12.31 -0.68
N GLN A 131 22.48 13.06 0.39
CA GLN A 131 22.99 12.76 1.72
C GLN A 131 22.30 11.51 2.31
N THR A 132 22.95 10.88 3.29
CA THR A 132 22.28 9.84 4.09
C THR A 132 21.43 10.51 5.16
N PRO A 133 20.13 10.18 5.30
CA PRO A 133 19.28 10.77 6.33
C PRO A 133 19.72 10.31 7.72
N SER A 134 19.63 11.20 8.68
CA SER A 134 19.80 10.89 10.10
C SER A 134 18.65 10.01 10.62
N PRO A 135 18.85 9.29 11.74
CA PRO A 135 17.76 8.54 12.38
C PRO A 135 16.55 9.43 12.73
N GLU A 136 16.77 10.68 13.11
CA GLU A 136 15.68 11.62 13.43
C GLU A 136 14.81 11.92 12.20
N GLN A 137 15.43 12.13 11.03
CA GLN A 137 14.71 12.34 9.77
C GLN A 137 13.93 11.10 9.35
N LEU A 138 14.45 9.90 9.61
CA LEU A 138 13.75 8.64 9.29
C LEU A 138 12.53 8.39 10.19
N ASN A 139 12.56 8.87 11.44
CA ASN A 139 11.50 8.67 12.43
C ASN A 139 10.48 9.82 12.50
N SER A 140 10.79 10.96 11.90
CA SER A 140 9.90 12.13 11.88
C SER A 140 9.14 12.22 10.55
N PRO A 141 7.85 12.64 10.57
CA PRO A 141 7.14 12.94 9.32
C PRO A 141 7.91 13.96 8.49
N GLN A 142 7.98 13.74 7.18
CA GLN A 142 8.62 14.67 6.24
C GLN A 142 7.55 15.23 5.31
N SER A 143 7.68 16.48 4.88
CA SER A 143 6.70 17.10 3.99
C SER A 143 6.82 16.57 2.56
N GLU A 144 8.05 16.23 2.16
CA GLU A 144 8.39 15.78 0.82
C GLU A 144 9.14 14.44 0.86
N ILE A 145 8.43 13.38 0.48
CA ILE A 145 8.96 12.03 0.32
C ILE A 145 8.51 11.53 -1.04
N TRP A 146 9.41 10.92 -1.80
CA TRP A 146 9.02 10.19 -3.00
C TRP A 146 9.94 9.00 -3.28
N SER A 147 9.41 8.00 -3.95
CA SER A 147 10.18 6.91 -4.50
C SER A 147 9.60 6.51 -5.84
N PHE A 148 10.50 6.22 -6.78
CA PHE A 148 10.15 5.70 -8.09
C PHE A 148 10.86 4.37 -8.29
N SER A 149 10.09 3.32 -8.60
CA SER A 149 10.63 2.02 -9.00
C SER A 149 10.15 1.70 -10.40
N VAL A 150 11.01 1.08 -11.21
CA VAL A 150 10.69 0.79 -12.62
C VAL A 150 10.68 -0.71 -12.84
N LYS A 151 9.60 -1.22 -13.43
CA LYS A 151 9.48 -2.62 -13.85
C LYS A 151 8.57 -2.71 -15.07
N ASP A 152 8.98 -3.49 -16.07
CA ASP A 152 8.20 -3.73 -17.30
C ASP A 152 7.70 -2.45 -17.98
N SER A 153 8.53 -1.40 -18.00
CA SER A 153 8.23 -0.06 -18.56
C SER A 153 7.15 0.75 -17.82
N VAL A 154 6.73 0.29 -16.64
CA VAL A 154 5.86 1.03 -15.72
C VAL A 154 6.70 1.64 -14.61
N ILE A 155 6.42 2.89 -14.29
CA ILE A 155 6.99 3.59 -13.13
C ILE A 155 5.98 3.50 -12.00
N TYR A 156 6.41 2.94 -10.87
CA TYR A 156 5.66 2.83 -9.64
C TYR A 156 6.11 3.92 -8.68
N GLY A 157 5.20 4.84 -8.37
CA GLY A 157 5.42 5.95 -7.47
C GLY A 157 4.80 5.69 -6.10
N ILE A 158 5.52 6.08 -5.05
CA ILE A 158 4.93 6.37 -3.75
C ILE A 158 5.45 7.73 -3.31
N GLY A 159 4.60 8.55 -2.72
CA GLY A 159 5.08 9.83 -2.22
C GLY A 159 4.07 10.63 -1.42
N THR A 160 4.55 11.78 -0.98
CA THR A 160 3.78 12.83 -0.32
C THR A 160 3.80 14.02 -1.26
N GLU A 161 2.68 14.71 -1.42
CA GLU A 161 2.63 15.92 -2.22
C GLU A 161 1.86 16.97 -1.45
N GLU A 162 2.59 18.02 -1.04
CA GLU A 162 2.08 19.08 -0.17
C GLU A 162 0.87 19.80 -0.76
N LYS A 163 0.73 19.82 -2.09
CA LYS A 163 -0.29 20.62 -2.79
C LYS A 163 -1.55 19.84 -3.19
N ARG A 164 -1.74 18.62 -2.66
CA ARG A 164 -2.96 17.86 -2.95
C ARG A 164 -4.15 18.41 -2.17
N GLU A 165 -5.28 18.52 -2.86
CA GLU A 165 -6.52 19.06 -2.33
C GLU A 165 -6.93 18.36 -1.03
N GLY A 166 -6.97 19.10 0.08
CA GLY A 166 -7.35 18.59 1.39
C GLY A 166 -6.27 17.82 2.14
N CYS A 167 -4.99 17.99 1.79
CA CYS A 167 -3.85 17.43 2.53
C CYS A 167 -3.07 18.51 3.29
N THR A 168 -2.60 18.19 4.50
CA THR A 168 -1.82 19.11 5.35
C THR A 168 -0.37 19.20 4.86
N ILE A 169 0.19 20.42 4.77
CA ILE A 169 1.44 20.73 4.05
C ILE A 169 2.75 20.35 4.77
N ASN A 170 2.76 19.94 6.04
CA ASN A 170 4.03 19.82 6.81
C ASN A 170 4.17 18.58 7.68
N GLN A 171 3.15 17.72 7.70
CA GLN A 171 3.13 16.51 8.52
C GLN A 171 2.38 15.48 7.69
N THR A 172 3.09 14.45 7.23
CA THR A 172 2.48 13.41 6.40
C THR A 172 2.72 12.04 7.03
N ILE A 173 3.77 11.38 6.60
CA ILE A 173 4.16 10.01 6.91
C ILE A 173 5.68 9.99 7.08
N THR A 174 6.20 9.05 7.86
CA THR A 174 7.64 8.93 8.07
C THR A 174 8.29 8.13 6.94
N PRO A 175 9.59 8.35 6.63
CA PRO A 175 10.32 7.52 5.69
C PRO A 175 10.32 6.02 6.06
N LEU A 176 10.34 5.69 7.35
CA LEU A 176 10.24 4.30 7.81
C LEU A 176 8.88 3.67 7.53
N GLU A 177 7.82 4.47 7.56
CA GLU A 177 6.47 3.99 7.25
C GLU A 177 6.29 3.77 5.74
N ILE A 178 6.82 4.68 4.91
CA ILE A 178 6.93 4.47 3.45
C ILE A 178 7.72 3.19 3.14
N LYS A 179 8.82 2.93 3.84
CA LYS A 179 9.57 1.68 3.70
C LYS A 179 8.68 0.44 3.94
N LYS A 180 7.85 0.43 4.99
CA LYS A 180 6.95 -0.71 5.27
C LYS A 180 5.93 -0.90 4.15
N ILE A 181 5.32 0.18 3.66
CA ILE A 181 4.37 0.14 2.53
C ILE A 181 5.06 -0.47 1.31
N MET A 182 6.24 0.05 0.93
CA MET A 182 7.03 -0.44 -0.19
C MET A 182 7.45 -1.91 -0.05
N GLN A 183 7.81 -2.34 1.16
CA GLN A 183 8.16 -3.74 1.44
C GLN A 183 6.94 -4.68 1.41
N SER A 184 5.73 -4.15 1.52
CA SER A 184 4.48 -4.91 1.44
C SER A 184 3.87 -4.97 0.03
N MET A 185 4.49 -4.32 -0.95
CA MET A 185 3.97 -4.28 -2.32
C MET A 185 3.93 -5.67 -2.93
N THR A 186 2.78 -6.00 -3.52
CA THR A 186 2.55 -7.21 -4.31
C THR A 186 1.91 -6.83 -5.63
N TRP A 187 1.98 -7.73 -6.60
CA TRP A 187 1.15 -7.63 -7.78
C TRP A 187 -0.31 -7.84 -7.41
N LEU A 188 -1.17 -7.03 -8.03
CA LEU A 188 -2.60 -7.30 -8.14
C LEU A 188 -2.83 -8.53 -9.04
#